data_AF-A0A0F9LTW5-F1
#
_entry.id   AF-A0A0F9LTW5-F1
#
_cell.length_a   1.000
_cell.length_b   1.000
_cell.length_c   1.000
_cell.angle_alpha   90.00
_cell.angle_beta   90.00
_cell.angle_gamma   90.00
#
_symmetry.space_group_name_H-M   'P 1'
#
loop_
_entity.id
_entity.type
_entity.pdbx_description
1 polymer ?
#
loop_
_entity_poly.entity_id
_entity_poly.type
_entity_poly.pdbx_seq_one_letter_code
_entity_poly.pdbx_strand_id
1 'polypeptide(L)'
;VMWDQSTALSAGVEVANAIVGTSVLADIPASSLIISDITADGDLVFVAQTGANSIEYFRVDASALEVIVNEASNSIDFVVESNGDGGAIFVDASTDRVGMFAGVPGVALDILGAVTSSGILSTDEWQTTGGGAVTQATSKDTAFTLDTSTGVITMNASQLDAGTEVASVFTNSTINATSVVLAQHALSGAGNPEDYRVMVGAVAAGQCELVLANLSAGNLSDAVQINFVVIGGASS
;
A
#
# COMPACT_ATOMS: atom_id res chain seq x y z
N VAL A 1 3.13 -30.45 39.55
CA VAL A 1 4.37 -31.25 39.41
C VAL A 1 4.00 -32.57 38.78
N MET A 2 4.32 -32.77 37.50
CA MET A 2 4.24 -34.11 36.89
C MET A 2 5.55 -34.83 37.23
N TRP A 3 5.44 -35.99 37.87
CA TRP A 3 6.56 -36.89 38.11
C TRP A 3 6.43 -38.10 37.20
N ASP A 4 7.49 -38.40 36.46
CA ASP A 4 7.68 -39.68 35.77
C ASP A 4 8.10 -40.75 36.81
N GLN A 5 7.42 -41.90 36.77
CA GLN A 5 7.76 -43.09 37.57
C GLN A 5 8.04 -44.32 36.70
N SER A 6 8.22 -44.19 35.39
CA SER A 6 8.53 -45.33 34.54
C SER A 6 10.03 -45.65 34.56
N THR A 7 10.39 -46.92 34.77
CA THR A 7 11.79 -47.38 34.69
C THR A 7 12.32 -47.18 33.28
N ALA A 8 13.51 -46.58 33.16
CA ALA A 8 14.23 -46.23 31.93
C ALA A 8 13.70 -46.91 30.65
N LEU A 9 12.89 -46.18 29.87
CA LEU A 9 12.53 -46.58 28.52
C LEU A 9 13.80 -46.52 27.66
N SER A 10 14.10 -47.62 26.97
CA SER A 10 15.18 -47.65 25.97
C SER A 10 14.85 -46.65 24.86
N ALA A 11 15.87 -46.05 24.26
CA ALA A 11 15.68 -45.07 23.19
C ALA A 11 14.73 -45.60 22.10
N GLY A 12 13.61 -44.90 21.88
CA GLY A 12 12.62 -45.22 20.83
C GLY A 12 11.34 -45.95 21.27
N VAL A 13 11.04 -46.07 22.57
CA VAL A 13 9.79 -46.69 23.06
C VAL A 13 8.76 -45.63 23.49
N GLU A 14 7.55 -45.69 22.94
CA GLU A 14 6.42 -44.78 23.19
C GLU A 14 5.69 -45.08 24.52
N VAL A 15 5.22 -44.04 25.22
CA VAL A 15 4.44 -44.18 26.46
C VAL A 15 2.96 -44.39 26.13
N ALA A 16 2.42 -45.57 26.44
CA ALA A 16 1.00 -45.88 26.22
C ALA A 16 0.10 -45.43 27.39
N ASN A 17 -1.13 -44.99 27.09
CA ASN A 17 -2.21 -44.65 28.04
C ASN A 17 -1.96 -43.49 29.03
N ALA A 18 -1.27 -42.43 28.62
CA ALA A 18 -0.93 -41.30 29.49
C ALA A 18 -2.07 -40.31 29.83
N ILE A 19 -3.20 -40.32 29.09
CA ILE A 19 -4.38 -39.47 29.35
C ILE A 19 -5.65 -40.33 29.21
N VAL A 20 -6.53 -40.34 30.22
CA VAL A 20 -7.75 -41.20 30.28
C VAL A 20 -8.97 -40.40 30.78
N GLY A 21 -10.11 -40.39 30.05
CA GLY A 21 -11.41 -39.85 30.51
C GLY A 21 -12.57 -39.83 29.47
N THR A 22 -13.85 -39.89 29.90
CA THR A 22 -15.04 -39.82 29.02
C THR A 22 -15.46 -38.38 28.77
N SER A 23 -15.48 -37.96 27.50
CA SER A 23 -15.53 -36.54 27.14
C SER A 23 -16.92 -35.92 27.36
N VAL A 24 -16.98 -34.78 28.05
CA VAL A 24 -18.07 -33.81 27.93
C VAL A 24 -17.54 -32.76 26.95
N LEU A 25 -17.86 -33.00 25.65
CA LEU A 25 -17.24 -32.53 24.37
C LEU A 25 -16.07 -33.41 23.86
N ALA A 26 -16.02 -34.04 22.65
CA ALA A 26 -16.92 -34.48 21.55
C ALA A 26 -16.20 -35.61 20.71
N ASP A 27 -16.89 -36.60 20.09
CA ASP A 27 -16.31 -37.92 19.66
C ASP A 27 -15.31 -37.83 18.49
N ILE A 28 -14.08 -37.56 18.86
CA ILE A 28 -12.93 -37.74 17.99
C ILE A 28 -12.70 -39.27 17.88
N PRO A 29 -12.74 -39.86 16.67
CA PRO A 29 -12.74 -41.29 16.39
C PRO A 29 -11.65 -42.09 17.05
N ALA A 30 -11.88 -43.39 16.99
CA ALA A 30 -10.90 -44.38 17.37
C ALA A 30 -9.52 -44.11 16.70
N SER A 31 -8.44 -44.05 17.52
CA SER A 31 -7.00 -43.78 17.21
C SER A 31 -6.47 -42.30 17.18
N SER A 32 -7.05 -41.28 17.87
CA SER A 32 -6.62 -39.83 17.88
C SER A 32 -5.90 -39.29 19.16
N LEU A 33 -5.19 -38.13 19.12
CA LEU A 33 -4.61 -37.39 20.29
C LEU A 33 -5.55 -36.25 20.75
N ILE A 34 -5.92 -36.22 22.04
CA ILE A 34 -6.81 -35.21 22.65
C ILE A 34 -6.05 -34.52 23.78
N ILE A 35 -5.81 -33.20 23.67
CA ILE A 35 -5.26 -32.33 24.72
C ILE A 35 -6.36 -31.31 25.05
N SER A 36 -6.89 -31.39 26.27
CA SER A 36 -8.06 -30.65 26.74
C SER A 36 -7.69 -29.97 28.05
N ASP A 37 -7.93 -28.66 28.13
CA ASP A 37 -8.12 -27.99 29.42
C ASP A 37 -9.61 -27.86 29.69
N ILE A 38 -9.98 -28.14 30.93
CA ILE A 38 -11.36 -28.27 31.41
C ILE A 38 -11.67 -27.24 32.50
N THR A 39 -10.68 -26.45 32.90
CA THR A 39 -10.93 -25.19 33.60
C THR A 39 -10.92 -24.10 32.54
N ALA A 40 -11.50 -22.94 32.79
CA ALA A 40 -11.76 -21.93 31.76
C ALA A 40 -10.51 -21.36 31.03
N ASP A 41 -9.31 -21.91 31.24
CA ASP A 41 -8.01 -21.22 31.15
C ASP A 41 -6.82 -22.06 30.58
N GLY A 42 -6.96 -22.90 29.52
CA GLY A 42 -5.80 -23.65 28.97
C GLY A 42 -5.55 -23.65 27.47
N ASP A 43 -4.33 -23.24 27.12
CA ASP A 43 -3.77 -23.25 25.78
C ASP A 43 -3.41 -24.67 25.30
N LEU A 44 -3.68 -24.92 24.02
CA LEU A 44 -3.13 -26.03 23.25
C LEU A 44 -1.91 -25.55 22.47
N VAL A 45 -0.73 -26.14 22.70
CA VAL A 45 0.55 -25.74 22.08
C VAL A 45 1.15 -26.92 21.29
N PHE A 46 1.42 -26.73 20.01
CA PHE A 46 2.11 -27.68 19.14
C PHE A 46 3.58 -27.24 18.96
N VAL A 47 4.53 -28.05 19.43
CA VAL A 47 5.99 -27.81 19.45
C VAL A 47 6.76 -29.00 18.83
N ALA A 48 7.57 -28.80 17.79
CA ALA A 48 8.37 -29.80 17.08
C ALA A 48 9.90 -29.64 17.29
N GLN A 49 10.65 -30.74 17.38
CA GLN A 49 12.10 -30.73 17.65
C GLN A 49 12.94 -30.48 16.40
N THR A 50 13.85 -29.51 16.47
CA THR A 50 14.76 -29.13 15.37
C THR A 50 16.19 -29.60 15.57
N GLY A 51 16.40 -30.51 16.53
CA GLY A 51 17.65 -31.27 16.71
C GLY A 51 18.15 -31.35 18.16
N ALA A 52 18.10 -30.25 18.92
CA ALA A 52 18.49 -30.18 20.35
C ALA A 52 17.47 -29.45 21.25
N ASN A 53 16.54 -28.70 20.64
CA ASN A 53 15.40 -28.01 21.26
C ASN A 53 14.10 -28.32 20.48
N SER A 54 12.93 -28.22 21.12
CA SER A 54 11.60 -28.22 20.49
C SER A 54 11.09 -26.79 20.25
N ILE A 55 10.34 -26.56 19.18
CA ILE A 55 9.92 -25.24 18.66
C ILE A 55 8.42 -25.24 18.35
N GLU A 56 7.72 -24.17 18.73
CA GLU A 56 6.27 -24.01 18.64
C GLU A 56 5.78 -23.53 17.26
N TYR A 57 4.59 -23.97 16.86
CA TYR A 57 4.26 -24.15 15.46
C TYR A 57 2.77 -23.88 15.17
N PHE A 58 1.91 -24.20 16.12
CA PHE A 58 0.53 -23.75 16.19
C PHE A 58 0.14 -23.73 17.66
N ARG A 59 -0.54 -22.68 18.10
CA ARG A 59 -1.18 -22.62 19.40
C ARG A 59 -2.64 -22.25 19.20
N VAL A 60 -3.50 -22.86 19.98
CA VAL A 60 -4.88 -22.44 20.14
C VAL A 60 -5.03 -22.06 21.59
N ASP A 61 -5.19 -20.77 21.83
CA ASP A 61 -5.61 -20.29 23.13
C ASP A 61 -7.13 -20.43 23.20
N ALA A 62 -7.54 -21.54 23.80
CA ALA A 62 -8.94 -21.90 23.95
C ALA A 62 -9.67 -21.01 24.97
N SER A 63 -8.96 -20.22 25.78
CA SER A 63 -9.55 -19.22 26.67
C SER A 63 -9.87 -17.89 25.95
N ALA A 64 -9.23 -17.63 24.80
CA ALA A 64 -9.27 -16.34 24.07
C ALA A 64 -10.08 -16.28 22.75
N LEU A 65 -10.47 -17.40 22.13
CA LEU A 65 -11.31 -17.48 20.89
C LEU A 65 -10.61 -17.12 19.53
N GLU A 66 -9.31 -17.41 19.34
CA GLU A 66 -8.49 -17.00 18.17
C GLU A 66 -7.60 -18.14 17.61
N VAL A 67 -7.07 -18.00 16.38
CA VAL A 67 -6.35 -19.04 15.61
C VAL A 67 -5.01 -18.57 15.01
N ILE A 68 -3.97 -19.42 15.11
CA ILE A 68 -2.66 -19.38 14.40
C ILE A 68 -2.69 -20.15 13.03
N VAL A 69 -1.85 -19.82 12.04
CA VAL A 69 -1.83 -20.46 10.69
C VAL A 69 -0.42 -20.98 10.27
N ASN A 70 -0.36 -22.14 9.59
CA ASN A 70 0.77 -22.92 9.04
C ASN A 70 1.74 -23.70 9.96
N GLU A 71 1.45 -25.00 10.20
CA GLU A 71 2.35 -25.85 10.98
C GLU A 71 3.34 -26.73 10.18
N ALA A 72 3.18 -26.93 8.85
CA ALA A 72 3.84 -28.08 8.16
C ALA A 72 4.18 -28.00 6.65
N SER A 73 4.00 -26.90 5.92
CA SER A 73 4.23 -26.82 4.44
C SER A 73 3.22 -27.53 3.52
N ASN A 74 1.91 -27.42 3.79
CA ASN A 74 0.97 -27.29 2.66
C ASN A 74 1.31 -25.97 1.89
N SER A 75 0.61 -25.63 0.80
CA SER A 75 0.60 -24.23 0.33
C SER A 75 -0.12 -23.36 1.37
N ILE A 76 0.60 -23.02 2.42
CA ILE A 76 0.17 -22.25 3.59
C ILE A 76 1.33 -21.29 3.89
N ASP A 77 1.09 -20.01 3.58
CA ASP A 77 1.95 -18.90 3.99
C ASP A 77 1.47 -18.39 5.36
N PHE A 78 2.39 -18.33 6.33
CA PHE A 78 2.25 -17.51 7.54
C PHE A 78 3.62 -17.17 8.12
N VAL A 79 4.27 -16.16 7.55
CA VAL A 79 5.33 -15.40 8.20
C VAL A 79 5.33 -14.03 7.55
N VAL A 80 5.35 -12.95 8.34
CA VAL A 80 5.73 -11.66 7.75
C VAL A 80 6.68 -10.90 8.67
N GLU A 81 7.97 -11.22 8.53
CA GLU A 81 9.07 -10.49 9.13
C GLU A 81 9.59 -9.40 8.19
N SER A 82 10.10 -8.30 8.77
CA SER A 82 10.86 -7.26 8.06
C SER A 82 12.18 -6.97 8.79
N ASN A 83 13.19 -6.49 8.06
CA ASN A 83 14.56 -6.35 8.57
C ASN A 83 14.90 -4.89 8.97
N GLY A 84 13.90 -4.01 9.00
CA GLY A 84 14.07 -2.56 9.18
C GLY A 84 12.79 -1.74 9.43
N ASP A 85 11.60 -2.34 9.32
CA ASP A 85 10.31 -1.68 9.54
C ASP A 85 9.63 -2.26 10.79
N GLY A 86 8.65 -1.57 11.39
CA GLY A 86 7.97 -2.04 12.62
C GLY A 86 7.00 -3.23 12.44
N GLY A 87 7.34 -4.18 11.57
CA GLY A 87 6.53 -5.34 11.17
C GLY A 87 6.15 -5.31 9.68
N ALA A 88 6.10 -6.48 9.02
CA ALA A 88 5.70 -6.55 7.62
C ALA A 88 4.17 -6.61 7.43
N ILE A 89 3.42 -7.19 8.37
CA ILE A 89 1.99 -6.95 8.58
C ILE A 89 1.80 -6.71 10.08
N PHE A 90 1.26 -5.56 10.45
CA PHE A 90 1.16 -5.07 11.82
C PHE A 90 -0.27 -4.60 12.11
N VAL A 91 -0.83 -4.97 13.26
CA VAL A 91 -2.08 -4.40 13.77
C VAL A 91 -1.74 -3.55 15.00
N ASP A 92 -1.94 -2.24 14.90
CA ASP A 92 -1.82 -1.32 16.02
C ASP A 92 -3.14 -1.27 16.79
N ALA A 93 -3.24 -2.07 17.85
CA ALA A 93 -4.42 -2.10 18.72
C ALA A 93 -4.64 -0.81 19.53
N SER A 94 -3.64 0.07 19.63
CA SER A 94 -3.80 1.35 20.35
C SER A 94 -4.50 2.42 19.51
N THR A 95 -4.47 2.25 18.19
CA THR A 95 -5.09 3.18 17.23
C THR A 95 -6.09 2.50 16.28
N ASP A 96 -6.31 1.19 16.45
CA ASP A 96 -7.16 0.32 15.61
C ASP A 96 -6.77 0.35 14.11
N ARG A 97 -5.46 0.23 13.82
CA ARG A 97 -4.92 0.36 12.45
C ARG A 97 -4.16 -0.87 12.00
N VAL A 98 -4.04 -1.02 10.69
CA VAL A 98 -3.23 -2.06 10.06
C VAL A 98 -2.12 -1.41 9.23
N GLY A 99 -0.88 -1.82 9.47
CA GLY A 99 0.31 -1.45 8.71
C GLY A 99 0.83 -2.61 7.88
N MET A 100 1.33 -2.33 6.68
CA MET A 100 2.14 -3.26 5.90
C MET A 100 3.47 -2.60 5.57
N PHE A 101 4.57 -3.13 6.11
CA PHE A 101 5.88 -2.48 6.14
C PHE A 101 5.86 -1.05 6.76
N ALA A 102 4.81 -0.72 7.51
CA ALA A 102 4.59 0.56 8.15
C ALA A 102 4.45 0.36 9.66
N GLY A 103 5.53 0.63 10.41
CA GLY A 103 5.60 0.36 11.85
C GLY A 103 4.78 1.29 12.74
N VAL A 104 4.36 2.44 12.21
CA VAL A 104 3.47 3.39 12.87
C VAL A 104 2.46 3.87 11.82
N PRO A 105 1.37 3.12 11.60
CA PRO A 105 0.40 3.43 10.55
C PRO A 105 -0.19 4.83 10.75
N GLY A 106 -0.02 5.72 9.76
CA GLY A 106 -0.57 7.07 9.79
C GLY A 106 -2.08 7.11 9.57
N VAL A 107 -2.63 6.07 8.94
CA VAL A 107 -4.03 5.89 8.54
C VAL A 107 -4.52 4.47 8.83
N ALA A 108 -5.82 4.21 8.62
CA ALA A 108 -6.46 2.93 8.97
C ALA A 108 -5.79 1.70 8.33
N LEU A 109 -5.42 1.80 7.04
CA LEU A 109 -4.57 0.83 6.34
C LEU A 109 -3.41 1.60 5.71
N ASP A 110 -2.20 1.40 6.23
CA ASP A 110 -1.00 2.09 5.76
C ASP A 110 -0.02 1.09 5.15
N ILE A 111 0.26 1.23 3.86
CA ILE A 111 1.13 0.33 3.11
C ILE A 111 2.34 1.13 2.63
N LEU A 112 3.51 0.80 3.14
CA LEU A 112 4.75 1.41 2.66
C LEU A 112 5.16 0.74 1.34
N GLY A 113 4.95 1.45 0.24
CA GLY A 113 5.37 1.03 -1.10
C GLY A 113 4.22 1.00 -2.12
N ALA A 114 4.49 0.41 -3.28
CA ALA A 114 3.52 0.31 -4.35
C ALA A 114 2.50 -0.82 -4.08
N VAL A 115 1.23 -0.54 -4.36
CA VAL A 115 0.17 -1.54 -4.34
C VAL A 115 -0.11 -2.00 -5.76
N THR A 116 0.11 -3.29 -6.05
CA THR A 116 -0.24 -3.91 -7.34
C THR A 116 -1.44 -4.83 -7.14
N SER A 117 -2.58 -4.51 -7.77
CA SER A 117 -3.78 -5.35 -7.74
C SER A 117 -4.03 -5.98 -9.12
N SER A 118 -4.28 -7.29 -9.17
CA SER A 118 -4.74 -7.97 -10.38
C SER A 118 -6.22 -7.73 -10.69
N GLY A 119 -6.91 -7.00 -9.81
CA GLY A 119 -8.31 -6.61 -9.94
C GLY A 119 -8.51 -5.12 -9.67
N ILE A 120 -9.76 -4.74 -9.43
CA ILE A 120 -10.17 -3.35 -9.18
C ILE A 120 -9.70 -2.92 -7.78
N LEU A 121 -9.05 -1.76 -7.70
CA LEU A 121 -8.90 -1.01 -6.47
C LEU A 121 -10.04 0.03 -6.39
N SER A 122 -10.98 -0.16 -5.45
CA SER A 122 -12.10 0.75 -5.23
C SER A 122 -11.81 1.63 -4.02
N THR A 123 -11.88 2.95 -4.22
CA THR A 123 -11.65 3.95 -3.19
C THR A 123 -12.73 5.03 -3.33
N ASP A 124 -13.14 5.64 -2.22
CA ASP A 124 -14.08 6.78 -2.28
C ASP A 124 -13.46 7.98 -3.01
N GLU A 125 -12.14 8.18 -2.83
CA GLU A 125 -11.37 9.24 -3.48
C GLU A 125 -9.94 8.77 -3.80
N TRP A 126 -9.38 9.25 -4.91
CA TRP A 126 -7.97 9.04 -5.27
C TRP A 126 -7.17 10.32 -5.03
N GLN A 127 -6.37 10.35 -3.97
CA GLN A 127 -5.50 11.47 -3.63
C GLN A 127 -4.03 11.10 -3.82
N THR A 128 -3.28 11.99 -4.49
CA THR A 128 -1.82 11.88 -4.64
C THR A 128 -1.12 12.83 -3.65
N THR A 129 -0.07 12.36 -2.97
CA THR A 129 0.78 13.19 -2.09
C THR A 129 2.12 13.53 -2.78
N GLY A 130 2.90 14.44 -2.19
CA GLY A 130 4.24 14.77 -2.70
C GLY A 130 4.27 15.69 -3.94
N GLY A 131 3.25 16.53 -4.12
CA GLY A 131 3.18 17.48 -5.23
C GLY A 131 4.25 18.56 -5.17
N GLY A 132 4.62 19.08 -6.33
CA GLY A 132 5.57 20.19 -6.48
C GLY A 132 4.93 21.44 -7.08
N ALA A 133 5.72 22.50 -7.19
CA ALA A 133 5.34 23.72 -7.87
C ALA A 133 6.47 24.26 -8.73
N VAL A 134 6.14 24.85 -9.87
CA VAL A 134 7.09 25.51 -10.76
C VAL A 134 6.49 26.80 -11.32
N THR A 135 7.31 27.84 -11.48
CA THR A 135 6.96 29.04 -12.23
C THR A 135 7.76 29.05 -13.52
N GLN A 136 7.06 29.09 -14.65
CA GLN A 136 7.67 29.15 -15.98
C GLN A 136 8.43 30.47 -16.15
N ALA A 137 9.64 30.39 -16.73
CA ALA A 137 10.58 31.50 -16.77
C ALA A 137 10.24 32.55 -17.85
N THR A 138 10.98 32.62 -18.95
CA THR A 138 11.06 33.78 -19.86
C THR A 138 9.74 34.16 -20.55
N SER A 139 8.97 33.18 -21.02
CA SER A 139 7.76 33.37 -21.84
C SER A 139 6.84 32.15 -21.75
N LYS A 140 5.59 32.25 -22.22
CA LYS A 140 4.60 31.16 -22.19
C LYS A 140 4.97 29.91 -23.03
N ASP A 141 5.87 30.04 -24.00
CA ASP A 141 6.43 28.93 -24.80
C ASP A 141 7.75 28.37 -24.23
N THR A 142 8.28 28.98 -23.17
CA THR A 142 9.53 28.52 -22.55
C THR A 142 9.33 27.15 -21.90
N ALA A 143 10.18 26.18 -22.25
CA ALA A 143 10.20 24.87 -21.61
C ALA A 143 10.53 24.97 -20.10
N PHE A 144 9.97 24.06 -19.31
CA PHE A 144 10.21 24.00 -17.87
C PHE A 144 10.22 22.55 -17.38
N THR A 145 10.71 22.35 -16.15
CA THR A 145 10.85 21.04 -15.53
C THR A 145 10.17 21.02 -14.17
N LEU A 146 9.36 20.00 -13.93
CA LEU A 146 8.80 19.69 -12.61
C LEU A 146 8.62 18.17 -12.52
N ASP A 147 9.57 17.51 -11.87
CA ASP A 147 9.65 16.05 -11.77
C ASP A 147 8.81 15.49 -10.61
N THR A 148 7.54 15.89 -10.55
CA THR A 148 6.55 15.37 -9.60
C THR A 148 5.32 14.84 -10.34
N SER A 149 4.65 13.82 -9.82
CA SER A 149 3.46 13.22 -10.45
C SER A 149 2.20 14.07 -10.32
N THR A 150 2.20 15.06 -9.43
CA THR A 150 1.14 16.04 -9.23
C THR A 150 1.75 17.40 -8.90
N GLY A 151 1.02 18.48 -9.08
CA GLY A 151 1.51 19.79 -8.68
C GLY A 151 0.82 20.96 -9.36
N VAL A 152 1.44 22.13 -9.18
CA VAL A 152 0.98 23.41 -9.71
C VAL A 152 2.03 24.03 -10.62
N ILE A 153 1.65 24.31 -11.86
CA ILE A 153 2.46 25.07 -12.81
C ILE A 153 1.92 26.49 -12.84
N THR A 154 2.74 27.48 -12.54
CA THR A 154 2.43 28.90 -12.79
C THR A 154 3.08 29.29 -14.11
N MET A 155 2.27 29.49 -15.14
CA MET A 155 2.71 29.94 -16.46
C MET A 155 3.33 31.34 -16.38
N ASN A 156 4.19 31.69 -17.33
CA ASN A 156 4.71 33.06 -17.43
C ASN A 156 3.58 34.04 -17.80
N ALA A 157 3.73 35.31 -17.39
CA ALA A 157 2.78 36.40 -17.62
C ALA A 157 2.99 37.15 -18.95
N SER A 158 3.72 36.59 -19.92
CA SER A 158 3.89 37.20 -21.25
C SER A 158 2.54 37.23 -21.97
N GLN A 159 2.28 38.26 -22.77
CA GLN A 159 1.00 38.38 -23.48
C GLN A 159 0.71 37.14 -24.35
N LEU A 160 -0.52 36.64 -24.27
CA LEU A 160 -1.12 35.71 -25.22
C LEU A 160 -2.27 36.43 -25.93
N ASP A 161 -2.17 36.55 -27.23
CA ASP A 161 -3.14 37.30 -28.04
C ASP A 161 -4.50 36.59 -28.08
N ALA A 162 -5.57 37.37 -28.28
CA ALA A 162 -6.92 36.84 -28.38
C ALA A 162 -7.05 35.76 -29.47
N GLY A 163 -7.65 34.62 -29.14
CA GLY A 163 -7.87 33.51 -30.08
C GLY A 163 -6.60 32.76 -30.49
N THR A 164 -5.49 32.93 -29.76
CA THR A 164 -4.23 32.24 -30.04
C THR A 164 -3.90 31.18 -28.99
N GLU A 165 -3.05 30.24 -29.39
CA GLU A 165 -2.55 29.17 -28.55
C GLU A 165 -1.02 29.25 -28.45
N VAL A 166 -0.50 28.84 -27.30
CA VAL A 166 0.93 28.71 -27.07
C VAL A 166 1.20 27.34 -26.46
N ALA A 167 2.24 26.68 -26.96
CA ALA A 167 2.69 25.39 -26.48
C ALA A 167 4.06 25.53 -25.81
N SER A 168 4.27 24.77 -24.74
CA SER A 168 5.55 24.66 -24.05
C SER A 168 5.85 23.20 -23.77
N VAL A 169 7.15 22.86 -23.74
CA VAL A 169 7.58 21.54 -23.32
C VAL A 169 7.59 21.48 -21.79
N PHE A 170 6.75 20.60 -21.25
CA PHE A 170 6.77 20.22 -19.84
C PHE A 170 7.61 18.96 -19.68
N THR A 171 8.85 19.12 -19.19
CA THR A 171 9.73 18.01 -18.82
C THR A 171 9.37 17.48 -17.44
N ASN A 172 9.12 16.18 -17.34
CA ASN A 172 8.78 15.49 -16.09
C ASN A 172 9.18 14.01 -16.19
N SER A 173 10.15 13.60 -15.38
CA SER A 173 10.67 12.22 -15.36
C SER A 173 9.66 11.17 -14.93
N THR A 174 8.52 11.55 -14.32
CA THR A 174 7.44 10.63 -13.94
C THR A 174 6.56 10.23 -15.11
N ILE A 175 6.62 10.95 -16.24
CA ILE A 175 5.85 10.67 -17.45
C ILE A 175 6.54 9.55 -18.24
N ASN A 176 5.80 8.48 -18.55
CA ASN A 176 6.21 7.47 -19.52
C ASN A 176 5.47 7.66 -20.86
N ALA A 177 5.89 6.95 -21.91
CA ALA A 177 5.34 7.12 -23.26
C ALA A 177 3.84 6.77 -23.38
N THR A 178 3.27 6.09 -22.39
CA THR A 178 1.86 5.69 -22.33
C THR A 178 1.07 6.43 -21.25
N SER A 179 1.70 7.37 -20.54
CA SER A 179 1.05 8.15 -19.49
C SER A 179 -0.08 9.00 -20.04
N VAL A 180 -1.10 9.19 -19.21
CA VAL A 180 -2.11 10.23 -19.41
C VAL A 180 -1.81 11.34 -18.43
N VAL A 181 -1.61 12.55 -18.93
CA VAL A 181 -1.46 13.74 -18.08
C VAL A 181 -2.79 14.49 -18.10
N LEU A 182 -3.38 14.68 -16.94
CA LEU A 182 -4.55 15.55 -16.77
C LEU A 182 -4.04 16.88 -16.24
N ALA A 183 -4.35 17.95 -16.95
CA ALA A 183 -4.01 19.32 -16.55
C ALA A 183 -5.27 20.19 -16.64
N GLN A 184 -5.47 21.02 -15.63
CA GLN A 184 -6.62 21.92 -15.58
C GLN A 184 -6.22 23.27 -14.98
N HIS A 185 -6.93 24.31 -15.39
CA HIS A 185 -6.81 25.63 -14.77
C HIS A 185 -7.11 25.51 -13.26
N ALA A 186 -6.25 26.08 -12.41
CA ALA A 186 -6.46 26.12 -10.98
C ALA A 186 -7.35 27.32 -10.60
N LEU A 187 -8.35 27.12 -9.73
CA LEU A 187 -9.26 28.20 -9.29
C LEU A 187 -8.53 29.36 -8.56
N SER A 188 -7.34 29.10 -8.00
CA SER A 188 -6.57 30.08 -7.21
C SER A 188 -5.55 30.90 -8.00
N GLY A 189 -5.47 30.74 -9.32
CA GLY A 189 -4.49 31.43 -10.17
C GLY A 189 -4.98 32.75 -10.76
N ALA A 190 -4.04 33.58 -11.21
CA ALA A 190 -4.37 34.71 -12.09
C ALA A 190 -4.94 34.17 -13.42
N GLY A 191 -5.90 34.90 -14.01
CA GLY A 191 -6.62 34.48 -15.22
C GLY A 191 -7.96 33.83 -14.89
N ASN A 192 -9.03 34.26 -15.58
CA ASN A 192 -10.35 33.66 -15.42
C ASN A 192 -10.36 32.29 -16.12
N PRO A 193 -10.79 31.19 -15.47
CA PRO A 193 -10.93 29.88 -16.13
C PRO A 193 -11.81 29.91 -17.39
N GLU A 194 -12.71 30.89 -17.52
CA GLU A 194 -13.55 31.06 -18.72
C GLU A 194 -12.78 31.66 -19.91
N ASP A 195 -11.66 32.34 -19.66
CA ASP A 195 -10.83 32.99 -20.69
C ASP A 195 -9.75 32.06 -21.25
N TYR A 196 -9.43 30.97 -20.56
CA TYR A 196 -8.34 30.07 -20.94
C TYR A 196 -8.77 28.62 -21.07
N ARG A 197 -8.11 27.90 -21.99
CA ARG A 197 -8.19 26.44 -22.06
C ARG A 197 -6.81 25.83 -21.94
N VAL A 198 -6.69 24.87 -21.03
CA VAL A 198 -5.49 24.06 -20.86
C VAL A 198 -5.68 22.74 -21.61
N MET A 199 -4.66 22.33 -22.36
CA MET A 199 -4.62 21.04 -23.03
C MET A 199 -3.26 20.39 -22.83
N VAL A 200 -3.24 19.06 -22.84
CA VAL A 200 -2.02 18.27 -22.97
C VAL A 200 -1.93 17.80 -24.41
N GLY A 201 -0.82 18.12 -25.06
CA GLY A 201 -0.51 17.72 -26.43
C GLY A 201 0.24 16.39 -26.48
N ALA A 202 1.28 16.31 -27.31
CA ALA A 202 2.05 15.08 -27.47
C ALA A 202 2.70 14.64 -26.13
N VAL A 203 2.57 13.36 -25.80
CA VAL A 203 3.20 12.73 -24.62
C VAL A 203 4.33 11.82 -25.08
N ALA A 204 5.49 11.93 -24.44
CA ALA A 204 6.64 11.07 -24.66
C ALA A 204 7.29 10.72 -23.31
N ALA A 205 8.17 9.71 -23.28
CA ALA A 205 8.91 9.41 -22.05
C ALA A 205 9.69 10.65 -21.58
N GLY A 206 9.46 11.05 -20.33
CA GLY A 206 10.09 12.19 -19.68
C GLY A 206 9.50 13.57 -20.00
N GLN A 207 8.47 13.69 -20.84
CA GLN A 207 7.87 14.99 -21.16
C GLN A 207 6.46 14.92 -21.76
N CYS A 208 5.73 16.03 -21.70
CA CYS A 208 4.60 16.27 -22.57
C CYS A 208 4.57 17.72 -23.07
N GLU A 209 3.79 17.99 -24.10
CA GLU A 209 3.45 19.35 -24.50
C GLU A 209 2.30 19.87 -23.64
N LEU A 210 2.46 21.05 -23.05
CA LEU A 210 1.39 21.78 -22.37
C LEU A 210 0.98 22.96 -23.25
N VAL A 211 -0.30 23.00 -23.63
CA VAL A 211 -0.87 24.03 -24.49
C VAL A 211 -1.86 24.88 -23.71
N LEU A 212 -1.75 26.21 -23.86
CA LEU A 212 -2.68 27.18 -23.32
C LEU A 212 -3.30 27.98 -24.47
N ALA A 213 -4.63 28.00 -24.55
CA ALA A 213 -5.39 28.82 -25.47
C ALA A 213 -6.00 30.03 -24.75
N ASN A 214 -5.91 31.22 -25.35
CA ASN A 214 -6.71 32.38 -24.95
C ASN A 214 -8.02 32.38 -25.75
N LEU A 215 -9.12 32.07 -25.06
CA LEU A 215 -10.47 32.03 -25.61
C LEU A 215 -11.23 33.37 -25.48
N SER A 216 -10.64 34.35 -24.80
CA SER A 216 -11.23 35.66 -24.64
C SER A 216 -11.14 36.50 -25.92
N ALA A 217 -11.83 37.65 -25.92
CA ALA A 217 -11.73 38.64 -26.99
C ALA A 217 -10.56 39.62 -26.81
N GLY A 218 -9.79 39.52 -25.72
CA GLY A 218 -8.71 40.44 -25.37
C GLY A 218 -7.35 39.77 -25.36
N ASN A 219 -6.29 40.57 -25.47
CA ASN A 219 -4.94 40.08 -25.22
C ASN A 219 -4.72 40.04 -23.71
N LEU A 220 -4.27 38.89 -23.19
CA LEU A 220 -4.16 38.66 -21.76
C LEU A 220 -2.72 38.30 -21.37
N SER A 221 -2.34 38.67 -20.15
CA SER A 221 -0.97 38.52 -19.62
C SER A 221 -0.99 37.83 -18.25
N ASP A 222 -1.99 36.99 -17.99
CA ASP A 222 -2.14 36.35 -16.69
C ASP A 222 -1.07 35.27 -16.48
N ALA A 223 -0.56 35.18 -15.26
CA ALA A 223 0.25 34.05 -14.80
C ALA A 223 -0.68 32.87 -14.45
N VAL A 224 -1.25 32.25 -15.47
CA VAL A 224 -2.21 31.16 -15.34
C VAL A 224 -1.64 30.02 -14.50
N GLN A 225 -2.35 29.64 -13.45
CA GLN A 225 -1.99 28.48 -12.64
C GLN A 225 -2.71 27.23 -13.14
N ILE A 226 -1.98 26.13 -13.22
CA ILE A 226 -2.46 24.87 -13.77
C ILE A 226 -2.15 23.77 -12.76
N ASN A 227 -3.19 23.10 -12.28
CA ASN A 227 -3.04 21.86 -11.52
C ASN A 227 -2.88 20.71 -12.51
N PHE A 228 -1.96 19.80 -12.23
CA PHE A 228 -1.81 18.60 -13.05
C PHE A 228 -1.69 17.33 -12.20
N VAL A 229 -2.00 16.19 -12.81
CA VAL A 229 -1.68 14.86 -12.33
C VAL A 229 -1.24 13.98 -13.50
N VAL A 230 -0.19 13.18 -13.28
CA VAL A 230 0.32 12.17 -14.21
C VAL A 230 -0.24 10.82 -13.78
N ILE A 231 -0.97 10.17 -14.69
CA ILE A 231 -1.43 8.79 -14.54
C ILE A 231 -0.55 7.92 -15.42
N GLY A 232 0.25 7.05 -14.80
CA GLY A 232 1.17 6.16 -15.51
C GLY A 232 0.41 5.15 -16.36
N GLY A 233 0.75 5.07 -17.65
CA GLY A 233 0.30 3.98 -18.50
C GLY A 233 1.20 2.75 -18.35
N ALA A 234 0.65 1.57 -18.66
CA ALA A 234 1.45 0.35 -18.76
C ALA A 234 2.21 0.33 -20.09
N SER A 235 3.51 0.03 -20.04
CA SER A 235 4.27 -0.33 -21.24
C SER A 235 3.84 -1.72 -21.69
N SER A 236 3.31 -1.83 -22.91
CA SER A 236 2.99 -3.09 -23.57
C SER A 236 4.22 -3.93 -23.88
#